data_AF-A0A812JBH5-F1
#
_entry.id   AF-A0A812JBH5-F1
#
_cell.length_a   1.000
_cell.length_b   1.000
_cell.length_c   1.000
_cell.angle_alpha   90.00
_cell.angle_beta   90.00
_cell.angle_gamma   90.00
#
_symmetry.space_group_name_H-M   'P 1'
#
loop_
_entity.id
_entity.type
_entity.pdbx_description
1 polymer ?
#
loop_
_entity_poly.entity_id
_entity_poly.type
_entity_poly.pdbx_seq_one_letter_code
_entity_poly.pdbx_strand_id
1 'polypeptide(L)'
;MPTFHPLRDGREARYCYCSGASRPEGWFPFRSLLKVDLSSGEVNNWDAGDGCIVSEPTFLPNSPGGLDWLGEEKEDDGWLVSIVHDGDAGECRLVLLDARRVDEGPVAQLRVGDLSPWGVHSCWAPGA
;
A
#
# COMPACT_ATOMS: atom_id res chain seq x y z
N MET A 1 3.82 -4.04 8.31
CA MET A 1 2.43 -3.63 8.59
C MET A 1 1.56 -4.14 7.46
N PRO A 2 0.90 -5.30 7.60
CA PRO A 2 0.21 -5.96 6.49
C PRO A 2 -1.25 -5.51 6.33
N THR A 3 -1.71 -5.49 5.09
CA THR A 3 -3.12 -5.37 4.69
C THR A 3 -3.43 -6.41 3.61
N PHE A 4 -4.71 -6.77 3.50
CA PHE A 4 -5.21 -7.82 2.60
C PHE A 4 -6.47 -7.31 1.90
N HIS A 5 -6.95 -8.06 0.91
CA HIS A 5 -8.30 -7.87 0.42
C HIS A 5 -9.30 -8.06 1.58
N PRO A 6 -10.28 -7.16 1.79
CA PRO A 6 -11.17 -7.20 2.96
C PRO A 6 -12.06 -8.44 3.02
N LEU A 7 -12.35 -9.09 1.89
CA LEU A 7 -13.07 -10.38 1.90
C LEU A 7 -12.19 -11.56 2.38
N ARG A 8 -10.90 -11.34 2.59
CA ARG A 8 -9.91 -12.32 3.07
C ARG A 8 -9.54 -12.16 4.52
N ASP A 9 -10.17 -11.26 5.26
CA ASP A 9 -9.97 -11.13 6.71
C ASP A 9 -10.27 -12.45 7.44
N GLY A 10 -9.24 -13.00 8.10
CA GLY A 10 -9.31 -14.28 8.80
C GLY A 10 -9.47 -15.50 7.89
N ARG A 11 -9.24 -15.37 6.58
CA ARG A 11 -9.34 -16.44 5.58
C ARG A 11 -8.01 -16.62 4.86
N GLU A 12 -7.91 -17.68 4.07
CA GLU A 12 -6.77 -17.87 3.19
C GLU A 12 -6.75 -16.76 2.12
N ALA A 13 -5.62 -16.05 2.07
CA ALA A 13 -5.32 -14.96 1.15
C ALA A 13 -4.14 -15.37 0.26
N ARG A 14 -4.18 -15.00 -1.01
CA ARG A 14 -3.03 -15.12 -1.91
C ARG A 14 -2.13 -13.89 -1.85
N TYR A 15 -2.67 -12.70 -1.66
CA TYR A 15 -1.92 -11.46 -1.73
C TYR A 15 -1.88 -10.74 -0.38
N CYS A 16 -0.66 -10.41 0.05
CA CYS A 16 -0.39 -9.58 1.22
C CYS A 16 0.30 -8.31 0.76
N TYR A 17 -0.13 -7.17 1.28
CA TYR A 17 0.54 -5.89 1.03
C TYR A 17 1.12 -5.36 2.32
N CYS A 18 2.36 -4.89 2.30
CA CYS A 18 2.96 -4.37 3.53
C CYS A 18 4.03 -3.31 3.29
N SER A 19 4.27 -2.49 4.32
CA SER A 19 5.46 -1.64 4.35
C SER A 19 6.72 -2.50 4.50
N GLY A 20 7.71 -2.25 3.65
CA GLY A 20 9.00 -2.93 3.60
C GLY A 20 10.16 -2.02 3.96
N ALA A 21 11.22 -2.63 4.46
CA ALA A 21 12.54 -2.02 4.49
C ALA A 21 13.26 -2.33 3.17
N SER A 22 13.85 -1.31 2.56
CA SER A 22 14.61 -1.46 1.31
C SER A 22 16.04 -0.93 1.42
N ARG A 23 16.50 -0.72 2.65
CA ARG A 23 17.81 -0.15 2.96
C ARG A 23 18.75 -1.23 3.47
N PRO A 24 20.03 -1.24 3.03
CA PRO A 24 21.04 -2.17 3.54
C PRO A 24 21.26 -2.05 5.06
N GLU A 25 21.01 -0.86 5.63
CA GLU A 25 21.42 -0.51 6.99
C GLU A 25 20.43 -0.97 8.08
N GLY A 26 19.24 -1.48 7.73
CA GLY A 26 18.31 -1.99 8.73
C GLY A 26 16.86 -2.15 8.29
N TRP A 27 16.04 -2.58 9.25
CA TRP A 27 14.64 -2.95 9.06
C TRP A 27 13.65 -1.78 9.25
N PHE A 28 14.13 -0.61 9.69
CA PHE A 28 13.33 0.59 9.96
C PHE A 28 14.20 1.86 9.75
N PRO A 29 13.65 3.00 9.28
CA PRO A 29 12.25 3.23 8.88
C PRO A 29 11.84 2.52 7.59
N PHE A 30 10.54 2.26 7.43
CA PHE A 30 10.00 1.69 6.20
C PHE A 30 10.07 2.71 5.06
N ARG A 31 10.51 2.26 3.88
CA ARG A 31 10.65 3.10 2.68
C ARG A 31 9.91 2.53 1.47
N SER A 32 9.48 1.28 1.57
CA SER A 32 8.88 0.55 0.46
C SER A 32 7.44 0.13 0.73
N LEU A 33 6.64 0.05 -0.32
CA LEU A 33 5.40 -0.69 -0.34
C LEU A 33 5.61 -1.98 -1.12
N LEU A 34 5.19 -3.10 -0.53
CA LEU A 34 5.39 -4.43 -1.07
C LEU A 34 4.04 -5.06 -1.42
N LYS A 35 4.01 -5.82 -2.51
CA LYS A 35 3.02 -6.88 -2.77
C LYS A 35 3.75 -8.21 -2.64
N VAL A 36 3.19 -9.13 -1.88
CA VAL A 36 3.70 -10.50 -1.73
C VAL A 36 2.63 -11.48 -2.22
N ASP A 37 2.95 -12.28 -3.24
CA ASP A 37 2.14 -13.46 -3.59
C ASP A 37 2.54 -14.59 -2.63
N LEU A 38 1.68 -14.88 -1.68
CA LEU A 38 1.88 -15.89 -0.64
C LEU A 38 1.92 -17.32 -1.19
N SER A 39 1.42 -17.55 -2.40
CA SER A 39 1.45 -18.87 -3.04
C SER A 39 2.80 -19.16 -3.72
N SER A 40 3.41 -18.14 -4.33
CA SER A 40 4.67 -18.28 -5.07
C SER A 40 5.90 -17.78 -4.30
N GLY A 41 5.69 -16.91 -3.31
CA GLY A 41 6.75 -16.15 -2.63
C GLY A 41 7.28 -14.96 -3.43
N GLU A 42 6.69 -14.63 -4.58
CA GLU A 42 7.07 -13.47 -5.39
C GLU A 42 6.79 -12.17 -4.63
N VAL A 43 7.72 -11.22 -4.73
CA VAL A 43 7.61 -9.90 -4.10
C VAL A 43 7.78 -8.81 -5.16
N ASN A 44 6.76 -7.98 -5.34
CA ASN A 44 6.88 -6.70 -6.06
C ASN A 44 7.11 -5.58 -5.04
N ASN A 45 8.02 -4.67 -5.36
CA ASN A 45 8.48 -3.65 -4.43
C ASN A 45 8.51 -2.29 -5.12
N TRP A 46 7.83 -1.32 -4.54
CA TRP A 46 8.06 0.09 -4.86
C TRP A 46 8.73 0.80 -3.70
N ASP A 47 9.84 1.47 -4.00
CA ASP A 47 10.64 2.25 -3.09
C ASP A 47 10.34 3.75 -3.26
N ALA A 48 10.02 4.44 -2.18
CA ALA A 48 9.69 5.87 -2.21
C ALA A 48 10.92 6.78 -2.47
N GLY A 49 12.13 6.23 -2.46
CA GLY A 49 13.37 6.97 -2.65
C GLY A 49 14.02 7.41 -1.34
N ASP A 50 15.27 7.87 -1.43
CA ASP A 50 16.02 8.35 -0.27
C ASP A 50 15.34 9.58 0.36
N GLY A 51 15.59 9.82 1.65
CA GLY A 51 14.89 10.86 2.42
C GLY A 51 13.41 10.57 2.72
N CYS A 52 12.80 9.56 2.08
CA CYS A 52 11.40 9.23 2.25
C CYS A 52 11.13 8.10 3.25
N ILE A 53 9.98 8.19 3.92
CA ILE A 53 9.42 7.15 4.79
C ILE A 53 7.97 6.90 4.39
N VAL A 54 7.54 5.63 4.32
CA VAL A 54 6.16 5.26 4.01
C VAL A 54 5.40 4.85 5.28
N SER A 55 4.12 5.20 5.35
CA SER A 55 3.18 4.66 6.34
C SER A 55 2.63 3.30 5.90
N GLU A 56 1.84 2.65 6.77
CA GLU A 56 1.12 1.43 6.43
C GLU A 56 0.27 1.63 5.15
N PRO A 57 0.34 0.71 4.18
CA PRO A 57 -0.59 0.73 3.07
C PRO A 57 -1.97 0.23 3.51
N THR A 58 -3.03 0.85 3.00
CA THR A 58 -4.40 0.31 3.04
C THR A 58 -4.78 -0.22 1.65
N PHE A 59 -5.32 -1.44 1.58
CA PHE A 59 -5.91 -1.95 0.34
C PHE A 59 -7.34 -1.47 0.16
N LEU A 60 -7.65 -0.96 -1.03
CA LEU A 60 -8.96 -0.48 -1.45
C LEU A 60 -9.41 -1.31 -2.65
N PRO A 61 -10.47 -2.14 -2.52
CA PRO A 61 -11.02 -2.85 -3.67
C PRO A 61 -11.49 -1.88 -4.77
N ASN A 62 -11.31 -2.27 -6.03
CA ASN A 62 -11.71 -1.45 -7.18
C ASN A 62 -13.23 -1.24 -7.28
N SER A 63 -14.02 -2.14 -6.68
CA SER A 63 -15.48 -2.11 -6.72
C SER A 63 -16.11 -2.09 -5.32
N PRO A 64 -17.32 -1.51 -5.18
CA PRO A 64 -18.11 -1.63 -3.96
C PRO A 64 -18.33 -3.11 -3.61
N GLY A 65 -18.03 -3.48 -2.36
CA GLY A 65 -18.16 -4.87 -1.89
C GLY A 65 -17.02 -5.81 -2.30
N GLY A 66 -16.04 -5.35 -3.08
CA GLY A 66 -14.85 -6.15 -3.43
C GLY A 66 -15.09 -7.30 -4.40
N LEU A 67 -16.18 -7.22 -5.18
CA LEU A 67 -16.51 -8.17 -6.25
C LEU A 67 -16.60 -7.43 -7.58
N ASP A 68 -16.10 -8.02 -8.65
CA ASP A 68 -16.24 -7.44 -9.98
C ASP A 68 -17.69 -7.49 -10.49
N TRP A 69 -17.93 -7.02 -11.72
CA TRP A 69 -19.27 -6.96 -12.31
C TRP A 69 -19.91 -8.34 -12.58
N LEU A 70 -19.14 -9.43 -12.52
CA LEU A 70 -19.63 -10.80 -12.58
C LEU A 70 -19.91 -11.39 -11.19
N GLY A 71 -19.61 -10.65 -10.11
CA GLY A 71 -19.69 -11.14 -8.74
C GLY A 71 -18.49 -11.99 -8.33
N GLU A 72 -17.39 -11.92 -9.07
CA GLU A 72 -16.15 -12.66 -8.78
C GLU A 72 -15.19 -11.81 -7.97
N GLU A 73 -14.50 -12.43 -7.01
CA GLU A 73 -13.42 -11.78 -6.29
C GLU A 73 -12.14 -11.86 -7.12
N LYS A 74 -11.57 -10.69 -7.40
CA LYS A 74 -10.20 -10.55 -7.89
C LYS A 74 -9.38 -9.93 -6.77
N GLU A 75 -8.70 -10.77 -6.01
CA GLU A 75 -8.10 -10.41 -4.72
C GLU A 75 -7.13 -9.21 -4.79
N ASP A 76 -6.43 -9.03 -5.91
CA ASP A 76 -5.53 -7.88 -6.14
C ASP A 76 -6.11 -6.80 -7.07
N ASP A 77 -7.38 -6.88 -7.48
CA ASP A 77 -8.05 -5.83 -8.27
C ASP A 77 -8.47 -4.67 -7.37
N GLY A 78 -7.53 -3.76 -7.16
CA GLY A 78 -7.71 -2.62 -6.30
C GLY A 78 -6.54 -1.68 -6.29
N TRP A 79 -6.50 -0.86 -5.26
CA TRP A 79 -5.53 0.19 -5.08
C TRP A 79 -4.86 0.05 -3.72
N LEU A 80 -3.58 0.43 -3.64
CA LEU A 80 -2.94 0.70 -2.37
C LEU A 80 -2.88 2.19 -2.16
N VAL A 81 -3.29 2.63 -0.97
CA VAL A 81 -3.09 4.00 -0.53
C VAL A 81 -2.10 4.02 0.63
N SER A 82 -1.18 4.98 0.64
CA SER A 82 -0.26 5.21 1.76
C SER A 82 0.14 6.68 1.81
N ILE A 83 0.70 7.12 2.94
CA ILE A 83 1.32 8.44 3.08
C ILE A 83 2.83 8.29 3.02
N VAL A 84 3.46 9.05 2.13
CA VAL A 84 4.91 9.23 2.04
C VAL A 84 5.28 10.51 2.77
N HIS A 85 6.20 10.42 3.71
CA HIS A 85 6.82 11.54 4.39
C HIS A 85 8.16 11.81 3.70
N ASP A 86 8.27 12.95 3.04
CA ASP A 86 9.45 13.37 2.31
C ASP A 86 10.23 14.37 3.17
N GLY A 87 11.31 13.89 3.80
CA GLY A 87 12.12 14.72 4.69
C GLY A 87 12.88 15.83 3.97
N ASP A 88 13.22 15.64 2.69
CA ASP A 88 13.98 16.60 1.91
C ASP A 88 13.07 17.74 1.41
N ALA A 89 11.86 17.39 0.99
CA ALA A 89 10.84 18.36 0.56
C ALA A 89 10.07 18.99 1.74
N GLY A 90 10.12 18.39 2.93
CA GLY A 90 9.40 18.89 4.10
C GLY A 90 7.87 18.73 4.00
N GLU A 91 7.40 17.70 3.30
CA GLU A 91 5.96 17.49 3.06
C GLU A 91 5.51 16.03 3.14
N CYS A 92 4.20 15.86 3.30
CA CYS A 92 3.52 14.57 3.21
C CYS A 92 2.72 14.47 1.90
N ARG A 93 2.84 13.32 1.23
CA ARG A 93 2.12 12.99 0.00
C ARG A 93 1.29 11.72 0.18
N LEU A 94 0.02 11.76 -0.19
CA LEU A 94 -0.81 10.58 -0.36
C LEU A 94 -0.47 9.95 -1.71
N VAL A 95 -0.12 8.68 -1.73
CA VAL A 95 0.19 7.94 -2.95
C VAL A 95 -0.85 6.87 -3.19
N LEU A 96 -1.24 6.71 -4.45
CA LEU A 96 -2.14 5.66 -4.91
C LEU A 96 -1.41 4.78 -5.92
N LEU A 97 -1.33 3.48 -5.66
CA LEU A 97 -0.69 2.49 -6.53
C LEU A 97 -1.72 1.48 -7.04
N ASP A 98 -1.54 0.98 -8.27
CA ASP A 98 -2.29 -0.20 -8.77
C ASP A 98 -1.81 -1.43 -7.99
N ALA A 99 -2.71 -2.09 -7.25
CA ALA A 99 -2.35 -3.19 -6.37
C ALA A 99 -1.87 -4.45 -7.13
N ARG A 100 -2.09 -4.51 -8.45
CA ARG A 100 -1.51 -5.56 -9.31
C ARG A 100 -0.05 -5.32 -9.64
N ARG A 101 0.36 -4.05 -9.73
CA ARG A 101 1.61 -3.58 -10.35
C ARG A 101 2.28 -2.54 -9.45
N VAL A 102 2.51 -2.95 -8.21
CA VAL A 102 3.05 -2.07 -7.15
C VAL A 102 4.39 -1.47 -7.56
N ASP A 103 5.25 -2.26 -8.19
CA ASP A 103 6.59 -1.88 -8.67
C ASP A 103 6.59 -0.80 -9.77
N GLU A 104 5.48 -0.60 -10.49
CA GLU A 104 5.33 0.54 -11.41
C GLU A 104 5.21 1.89 -10.67
N GLY A 105 4.99 1.86 -9.36
CA GLY A 105 4.89 3.05 -8.51
C GLY A 105 3.52 3.73 -8.56
N PRO A 106 3.41 4.96 -8.03
CA PRO A 106 2.12 5.62 -7.87
C PRO A 106 1.52 6.04 -9.21
N VAL A 107 0.27 5.64 -9.44
CA VAL A 107 -0.55 6.14 -10.55
C VAL A 107 -1.09 7.55 -10.28
N ALA A 108 -1.14 7.94 -9.00
CA ALA A 108 -1.49 9.28 -8.56
C ALA A 108 -0.77 9.64 -7.25
N GLN A 109 -0.49 10.93 -7.08
CA GLN A 109 0.08 11.49 -5.84
C GLN A 109 -0.63 12.81 -5.52
N LEU A 110 -0.94 13.03 -4.25
CA LEU A 110 -1.57 14.26 -3.76
C LEU A 110 -0.79 14.79 -2.56
N ARG A 111 -0.37 16.06 -2.60
CA ARG A 111 0.19 16.72 -1.43
C ARG A 111 -0.89 16.87 -0.36
N VAL A 112 -0.62 16.37 0.85
CA VAL A 112 -1.56 16.42 1.98
C VAL A 112 -1.25 17.58 2.93
N GLY A 113 0.02 17.99 2.99
CA GLY A 113 0.45 19.10 3.84
C GLY A 113 1.95 19.07 4.09
N ASP A 114 2.39 19.85 5.06
CA ASP A 114 3.76 19.80 5.58
C ASP A 114 3.98 18.49 6.34
N LEU A 115 5.19 18.25 6.84
CA LEU A 115 5.49 17.06 7.65
C LEU A 115 4.54 16.92 8.85
N SER A 116 3.81 15.81 8.87
CA SER A 116 3.02 15.35 10.02
C SER A 116 3.78 14.26 10.78
N PRO A 117 3.41 13.98 12.04
CA PRO A 117 3.88 12.78 12.73
C PRO A 117 3.57 11.52 11.90
N TRP A 118 4.55 10.61 11.84
CA TRP A 118 4.41 9.37 11.10
C TRP A 118 3.30 8.49 11.68
N GLY A 119 2.33 8.12 10.85
CA GLY A 119 1.20 7.26 11.20
C GLY A 119 1.51 5.77 11.02
N VAL A 120 0.92 4.96 11.90
CA VAL A 120 1.14 3.50 11.94
C VAL A 120 -0.02 2.75 11.31
N HIS A 121 -1.27 3.00 11.75
CA HIS A 121 -2.44 2.26 11.31
C HIS A 121 -3.41 3.11 10.50
N SER A 122 -4.17 2.44 9.64
CA SER A 122 -5.16 3.05 8.74
C SER A 122 -6.38 2.15 8.52
N CYS A 123 -7.48 2.74 8.07
CA CYS A 123 -8.63 1.98 7.59
C CYS A 123 -9.30 2.71 6.42
N TRP A 124 -9.95 1.94 5.56
CA TRP A 124 -10.80 2.46 4.49
C TRP A 124 -12.26 2.32 4.90
N ALA A 125 -12.99 3.43 4.84
CA ALA A 125 -14.44 3.44 5.00
C ALA A 125 -15.06 3.71 3.61
N PRO A 126 -15.73 2.70 3.00
CA PRO A 126 -16.43 2.90 1.73
C PRO A 126 -17.45 4.04 1.82
N GLY A 127 -17.59 4.79 0.72
CA GLY A 127 -18.64 5.80 0.58
C GLY A 127 -20.05 5.18 0.65
N ALA A 128 -21.04 6.02 0.98
CA ALA A 128 -22.46 5.67 0.97
C ALA A 128 -23.02 5.52 -0.45
#